data_AF-A0A6N8ZRN2-F1
#
_entry.id   AF-A0A6N8ZRN2-F1
#
_cell.length_a   1.000
_cell.length_b   1.000
_cell.length_c   1.000
_cell.angle_alpha   90.00
_cell.angle_beta   90.00
_cell.angle_gamma   90.00
#
_symmetry.space_group_name_H-M   'P 1'
#
loop_
_entity.id
_entity.type
_entity.pdbx_description
1 polymer ?
#
loop_
_entity_poly.entity_id
_entity_poly.type
_entity_poly.pdbx_seq_one_letter_code
_entity_poly.pdbx_strand_id
1 'polypeptide(L)'
;MAHVFYQYLPARVWQAPLSGREGVSPSPRTGRSRSPARVRKYLLDTTLALLACMVLAVPARAQVTVDAYRDYFLYGPFGEVCTMCEVIVLCRAGEIPPREELAPPEGDFTLYHIQKRTFWSQMGTIWEWFVSNIRQDGLAARGHTRPVHVYRVTGGSWSPREIVEARLVLDPGVLELGERNIDRVTRAWVGADTDAGLGFCSRLPLWDALESIDANAPEAGR
;
A
#
# COMPACT_ATOMS: atom_id res chain seq x y z
N MET A 1 -32.41 6.98 -26.80
CA MET A 1 -32.44 8.41 -26.47
C MET A 1 -31.01 8.92 -26.39
N ALA A 2 -30.82 10.11 -26.95
CA ALA A 2 -29.60 10.86 -27.24
C ALA A 2 -28.61 10.99 -26.06
N HIS A 3 -27.31 10.79 -26.31
CA HIS A 3 -26.23 11.80 -26.35
C HIS A 3 -26.13 12.73 -25.13
N VAL A 4 -24.99 12.67 -24.43
CA VAL A 4 -24.19 13.86 -24.09
C VAL A 4 -22.71 13.49 -24.18
N PHE A 5 -21.97 14.22 -25.00
CA PHE A 5 -20.53 14.14 -25.19
C PHE A 5 -19.89 15.43 -24.64
N TYR A 6 -18.66 15.27 -24.15
CA TYR A 6 -17.51 16.18 -24.23
C TYR A 6 -17.28 17.36 -23.26
N GLN A 7 -15.97 17.45 -22.95
CA GLN A 7 -15.11 18.63 -22.73
C GLN A 7 -14.99 19.17 -21.30
N TYR A 8 -13.77 19.08 -20.75
CA TYR A 8 -12.87 20.24 -20.64
C TYR A 8 -11.46 19.79 -20.15
N LEU A 9 -10.49 19.80 -21.06
CA LEU A 9 -9.08 20.11 -20.79
C LEU A 9 -8.82 21.48 -21.45
N PRO A 10 -7.91 22.33 -20.93
CA PRO A 10 -6.61 22.35 -21.61
C PRO A 10 -5.40 22.55 -20.69
N ALA A 11 -4.31 21.94 -21.13
CA ALA A 11 -2.93 22.20 -20.76
C ALA A 11 -2.55 23.68 -20.90
N ARG A 12 -1.81 24.23 -19.93
CA ARG A 12 -1.04 25.46 -20.12
C ARG A 12 0.45 25.17 -20.03
N VAL A 13 1.01 25.10 -21.24
CA VAL A 13 2.42 25.31 -21.59
C VAL A 13 2.84 26.70 -21.14
N TRP A 14 3.91 26.80 -20.34
CA TRP A 14 4.62 28.06 -20.12
C TRP A 14 5.82 28.11 -21.07
N GLN A 15 5.68 28.90 -22.14
CA GLN A 15 6.79 29.40 -22.96
C GLN A 15 7.15 30.80 -22.45
N ALA A 16 8.41 31.02 -22.11
CA ALA A 16 8.94 32.34 -21.80
C ALA A 16 9.31 33.11 -23.09
N PRO A 17 9.09 34.44 -23.15
CA PRO A 17 9.33 35.23 -24.35
C PRO A 17 10.81 35.64 -24.49
N LEU A 18 11.32 35.54 -25.72
CA LEU A 18 12.55 36.18 -26.17
C LEU A 18 12.21 37.59 -26.68
N SER A 19 12.80 38.62 -26.08
CA SER A 19 12.83 39.98 -26.67
C SER A 19 14.10 40.74 -26.24
N GLY A 20 14.74 41.41 -27.19
CA GLY A 20 15.62 42.55 -26.92
C GLY A 20 17.00 42.49 -27.56
N ARG A 21 17.12 43.04 -28.79
CA ARG A 21 18.38 43.52 -29.39
C ARG A 21 18.64 44.97 -28.94
N GLU A 22 19.85 45.46 -29.28
CA GLU A 22 20.46 46.80 -29.09
C GLU A 22 21.40 46.85 -27.88
N GLY A 23 22.68 47.23 -27.96
CA GLY A 23 23.44 47.93 -28.99
C GLY A 23 24.35 48.94 -28.28
N VAL A 24 25.56 48.54 -27.86
CA VAL A 24 26.55 49.49 -27.30
C VAL A 24 27.96 49.12 -27.78
N SER A 25 28.61 50.12 -28.38
CA SER A 25 29.95 50.11 -28.97
C SER A 25 31.07 50.04 -27.92
N PRO A 26 32.20 49.32 -28.16
CA PRO A 26 33.33 49.29 -27.23
C PRO A 26 34.40 50.34 -27.60
N SER A 27 34.83 51.11 -26.59
CA SER A 27 36.07 51.89 -26.62
C SER A 27 37.20 51.10 -25.92
N PRO A 28 38.45 51.14 -26.39
CA PRO A 28 39.51 50.26 -25.91
C PRO A 28 40.28 50.92 -24.76
N ARG A 29 40.49 50.18 -23.66
CA ARG A 29 41.58 50.47 -22.72
C ARG A 29 42.13 49.22 -22.02
N THR A 30 43.42 49.01 -22.30
CA THR A 30 44.50 48.67 -21.35
C THR A 30 44.49 47.29 -20.66
N GLY A 31 45.34 46.42 -21.23
CA GLY A 31 46.29 45.52 -20.58
C GLY A 31 46.13 45.23 -19.09
N ARG A 32 45.89 43.96 -18.77
CA ARG A 32 46.31 43.36 -17.50
C ARG A 32 46.73 41.91 -17.69
N SER A 33 48.02 41.68 -17.45
CA SER A 33 48.70 40.39 -17.33
C SER A 33 47.88 39.40 -16.49
N ARG A 34 47.48 38.27 -17.08
CA ARG A 34 46.83 37.16 -16.38
C ARG A 34 47.90 36.14 -15.99
N SER A 35 48.18 36.09 -14.70
CA SER A 35 49.01 35.06 -14.07
C SER A 35 48.28 33.69 -14.11
N PRO A 36 48.96 32.58 -14.49
CA PRO A 36 48.35 31.28 -14.77
C PRO A 36 47.81 30.53 -13.54
N ALA A 37 48.03 31.03 -12.31
CA ALA A 37 47.66 30.33 -11.08
C ALA A 37 46.15 30.38 -10.73
N ARG A 38 45.38 31.35 -11.23
CA ARG A 38 43.94 31.47 -10.89
C ARG A 38 43.03 30.52 -11.66
N VAL A 39 43.44 30.05 -12.85
CA VAL A 39 42.59 29.20 -13.70
C VAL A 39 42.42 27.79 -13.11
N ARG A 40 43.44 27.28 -12.39
CA ARG A 40 43.39 25.95 -11.75
C ARG A 40 42.39 25.85 -10.59
N LYS A 41 42.11 26.94 -9.86
CA LYS A 41 41.22 26.90 -8.69
C LYS A 41 39.74 26.79 -9.09
N TYR A 42 39.32 27.49 -10.15
CA TYR A 42 37.95 27.42 -10.66
C TYR A 42 37.60 26.08 -11.33
N LEU A 43 38.59 25.34 -11.86
CA LEU A 43 38.40 24.02 -12.47
C LEU A 43 38.19 22.91 -11.43
N LEU A 44 38.79 23.01 -10.24
CA LEU A 44 38.57 22.04 -9.16
C LEU A 44 37.20 22.24 -8.48
N ASP A 45 36.78 23.49 -8.27
CA ASP A 45 35.51 23.77 -7.58
C ASP A 45 34.30 23.44 -8.47
N THR A 46 34.41 23.62 -9.79
CA THR A 46 33.33 23.26 -10.74
C THR A 46 33.18 21.75 -10.93
N THR A 47 34.29 20.99 -10.88
CA THR A 47 34.23 19.52 -10.96
C THR A 47 33.63 18.90 -9.71
N LEU A 48 33.92 19.43 -8.51
CA LEU A 48 33.31 18.96 -7.27
C LEU A 48 31.80 19.25 -7.21
N ALA A 49 31.39 20.44 -7.67
CA ALA A 49 29.97 20.81 -7.73
C ALA A 49 29.19 19.96 -8.76
N LEU A 50 29.79 19.66 -9.93
CA LEU A 50 29.17 18.77 -10.91
C LEU A 50 29.04 17.32 -10.40
N LEU A 51 30.04 16.82 -9.67
CA LEU A 51 29.99 15.49 -9.07
C LEU A 51 28.89 15.41 -7.99
N ALA A 52 28.76 16.45 -7.16
CA ALA A 52 27.72 16.52 -6.13
C ALA A 52 26.30 16.57 -6.75
N CYS A 53 26.11 17.31 -7.83
CA CYS A 53 24.84 17.34 -8.58
C CYS A 53 24.52 15.99 -9.25
N MET A 54 25.53 15.26 -9.74
CA MET A 54 25.34 13.92 -10.31
C MET A 54 24.91 12.89 -9.25
N VAL A 55 25.39 13.00 -8.01
CA VAL A 55 24.98 12.11 -6.91
C VAL A 55 23.53 12.40 -6.47
N LEU A 56 23.09 13.65 -6.52
CA LEU A 56 21.70 14.04 -6.21
C LEU A 56 20.72 13.79 -7.36
N ALA A 57 21.21 13.57 -8.58
CA ALA A 57 20.40 13.24 -9.76
C ALA A 57 20.12 11.74 -9.90
N VAL A 58 20.65 10.89 -9.01
CA VAL A 58 20.24 9.48 -8.97
C VAL A 58 18.77 9.46 -8.56
N PRO A 59 17.83 9.04 -9.43
CA PRO A 59 16.44 8.95 -9.03
C PRO A 59 16.40 7.97 -7.85
N ALA A 60 15.93 8.46 -6.70
CA ALA A 60 15.59 7.60 -5.58
C ALA A 60 14.51 6.63 -6.08
N ARG A 61 14.93 5.45 -6.54
CA ARG A 61 14.03 4.40 -6.96
C ARG A 61 13.45 3.78 -5.69
N ALA A 62 12.47 4.46 -5.10
CA ALA A 62 11.52 3.88 -4.15
C ALA A 62 10.52 2.96 -4.88
N GLN A 63 10.98 2.29 -5.94
CA GLN A 63 10.18 1.36 -6.72
C GLN A 63 10.58 -0.03 -6.29
N VAL A 64 9.59 -0.83 -5.93
CA VAL A 64 9.72 -2.25 -5.64
C VAL A 64 10.43 -2.90 -6.83
N THR A 65 11.69 -3.29 -6.65
CA THR A 65 12.52 -3.81 -7.75
C THR A 65 12.21 -5.26 -8.10
N VAL A 66 11.40 -5.92 -7.28
CA VAL A 66 10.97 -7.30 -7.46
C VAL A 66 9.59 -7.30 -8.12
N ASP A 67 9.52 -7.74 -9.37
CA ASP A 67 8.26 -7.80 -10.14
C ASP A 67 7.18 -8.61 -9.42
N ALA A 68 7.56 -9.64 -8.66
CA ALA A 68 6.63 -10.44 -7.87
C ALA A 68 5.84 -9.61 -6.86
N TYR A 69 6.36 -8.47 -6.38
CA TYR A 69 5.73 -7.65 -5.35
C TYR A 69 5.15 -6.33 -5.87
N ARG A 70 5.18 -6.11 -7.19
CA ARG A 70 4.81 -4.83 -7.81
C ARG A 70 3.35 -4.44 -7.58
N ASP A 71 2.44 -5.41 -7.71
CA ASP A 71 1.00 -5.17 -7.60
C ASP A 71 0.51 -5.25 -6.14
N TYR A 72 1.33 -5.82 -5.25
CA TYR A 72 0.99 -6.04 -3.84
C TYR A 72 0.78 -4.74 -3.07
N PHE A 73 1.43 -3.64 -3.44
CA PHE A 73 1.28 -2.36 -2.76
C PHE A 73 -0.06 -1.68 -2.98
N LEU A 74 -0.77 -2.04 -4.06
CA LEU A 74 -1.96 -1.32 -4.50
C LEU A 74 -3.20 -2.21 -4.52
N TYR A 75 -3.04 -3.53 -4.60
CA TYR A 75 -4.16 -4.45 -4.72
C TYR A 75 -3.93 -5.75 -3.94
N GLY A 76 -4.83 -6.03 -2.98
CA GLY A 76 -4.99 -7.33 -2.37
C GLY A 76 -6.38 -7.88 -2.71
N PRO A 77 -6.57 -9.20 -2.83
CA PRO A 77 -7.86 -9.81 -3.17
C PRO A 77 -8.96 -9.46 -2.17
N PHE A 78 -8.62 -9.15 -0.91
CA PHE A 78 -9.55 -8.66 0.09
C PHE A 78 -9.41 -7.16 0.38
N GLY A 79 -8.37 -6.49 -0.14
CA GLY A 79 -8.03 -5.09 0.18
C GLY A 79 -7.19 -4.92 1.45
N GLU A 80 -6.70 -6.02 2.00
CA GLU A 80 -5.98 -6.14 3.27
C GLU A 80 -4.59 -5.50 3.28
N VAL A 81 -3.97 -5.32 2.10
CA VAL A 81 -2.63 -4.72 2.00
C VAL A 81 -2.65 -3.22 2.26
N CYS A 82 -3.76 -2.55 1.94
CA CYS A 82 -3.93 -1.13 2.21
C CYS A 82 -3.88 -0.87 3.73
N THR A 83 -2.87 -0.13 4.20
CA THR A 83 -2.59 0.12 5.63
C THR A 83 -3.66 0.96 6.33
N MET A 84 -4.40 1.75 5.55
CA MET A 84 -5.49 2.60 6.02
C MET A 84 -6.89 2.02 5.79
N CYS A 85 -6.98 0.88 5.10
CA CYS A 85 -8.27 0.29 4.77
C CYS A 85 -8.74 -0.63 5.91
N GLU A 86 -10.04 -0.57 6.16
CA GLU A 86 -10.76 -1.60 6.89
C GLU A 86 -11.41 -2.52 5.86
N VAL A 87 -11.40 -3.82 6.14
CA VAL A 87 -12.00 -4.81 5.25
C VAL A 87 -12.74 -5.86 6.08
N ILE A 88 -13.86 -6.35 5.54
CA ILE A 88 -14.61 -7.46 6.12
C ILE A 88 -14.51 -8.64 5.17
N VAL A 89 -14.07 -9.77 5.72
CA VAL A 89 -13.92 -11.03 5.00
C VAL A 89 -14.89 -12.04 5.59
N LEU A 90 -15.75 -12.62 4.75
CA LEU A 90 -16.64 -13.70 5.10
C LEU A 90 -15.99 -15.02 4.71
N CYS A 91 -15.87 -15.93 5.67
CA CYS A 91 -15.36 -17.28 5.45
C CYS A 91 -16.44 -18.30 5.81
N ARG A 92 -16.64 -19.28 4.94
CA ARG A 92 -17.60 -20.37 5.14
C ARG A 92 -17.00 -21.70 4.71
N ALA A 93 -17.43 -22.75 5.39
CA ALA A 93 -17.15 -24.11 4.95
C ALA A 93 -17.78 -24.45 3.60
N GLY A 94 -17.04 -25.18 2.76
CA GLY A 94 -17.51 -25.58 1.44
C GLY A 94 -16.40 -25.65 0.40
N GLU A 95 -16.77 -26.03 -0.82
CA GLU A 95 -15.83 -26.25 -1.93
C GLU A 95 -15.65 -25.02 -2.84
N ILE A 96 -16.45 -23.97 -2.64
CA ILE A 96 -16.49 -22.81 -3.53
C ILE A 96 -16.44 -21.52 -2.68
N PRO A 97 -15.70 -20.49 -3.14
CA PRO A 97 -15.74 -19.16 -2.52
C PRO A 97 -17.17 -18.62 -2.38
N PRO A 98 -17.52 -18.05 -1.21
CA PRO A 98 -18.78 -17.37 -1.03
C PRO A 98 -18.91 -16.24 -2.08
N ARG A 99 -20.09 -16.11 -2.70
CA ARG A 99 -20.39 -15.12 -3.76
C ARG A 99 -21.37 -14.04 -3.29
N GLU A 100 -21.65 -14.02 -2.00
CA GLU A 100 -22.62 -13.11 -1.41
C GLU A 100 -22.13 -11.68 -1.49
N GLU A 101 -23.04 -10.79 -1.87
CA GLU A 101 -22.81 -9.35 -1.85
C GLU A 101 -23.05 -8.75 -0.45
N LEU A 102 -23.64 -9.53 0.47
CA LEU A 102 -24.05 -9.11 1.80
C LEU A 102 -23.75 -10.21 2.82
N ALA A 103 -23.63 -9.84 4.09
CA ALA A 103 -23.57 -10.83 5.16
C ALA A 103 -24.91 -11.62 5.20
N PRO A 104 -24.87 -12.96 5.15
CA PRO A 104 -26.07 -13.78 5.25
C PRO A 104 -26.76 -13.55 6.60
N PRO A 105 -28.11 -13.50 6.63
CA PRO A 105 -28.84 -13.34 7.88
C PRO A 105 -28.75 -14.58 8.78
N GLU A 106 -28.56 -15.76 8.18
CA GLU A 106 -28.53 -17.05 8.87
C GLU A 106 -27.44 -17.98 8.28
N GLY A 107 -27.16 -19.05 9.03
CA GLY A 107 -26.20 -20.09 8.65
C GLY A 107 -24.94 -20.09 9.50
N ASP A 108 -23.97 -20.89 9.05
CA ASP A 108 -22.69 -21.06 9.71
C ASP A 108 -21.61 -20.34 8.90
N PHE A 109 -20.99 -19.31 9.47
CA PHE A 109 -19.91 -18.56 8.83
C PHE A 109 -19.09 -17.79 9.87
N THR A 110 -17.92 -17.32 9.45
CA THR A 110 -17.07 -16.44 10.26
C THR A 110 -16.81 -15.14 9.52
N LEU A 111 -17.01 -14.01 10.19
CA LEU A 111 -16.62 -12.69 9.69
C LEU A 111 -15.32 -12.25 10.37
N TYR A 112 -14.35 -11.85 9.56
CA TYR A 112 -13.13 -11.21 9.98
C TYR A 112 -13.17 -9.73 9.57
N HIS A 113 -13.37 -8.84 10.53
CA HIS A 113 -13.28 -7.39 10.33
C HIS A 113 -11.87 -6.92 10.66
N ILE A 114 -11.04 -6.86 9.62
CA ILE A 114 -9.65 -6.45 9.70
C ILE A 114 -9.60 -4.93 9.87
N GLN A 115 -9.05 -4.50 11.00
CA GLN A 115 -8.99 -3.09 11.34
C GLN A 115 -7.86 -2.36 10.61
N LYS A 116 -8.03 -1.04 10.49
CA LYS A 116 -6.95 -0.14 10.12
C LYS A 116 -5.83 -0.19 11.15
N ARG A 117 -4.60 0.07 10.70
CA ARG A 117 -3.45 0.23 11.60
C ARG A 117 -3.51 1.58 12.30
N THR A 118 -2.99 1.64 13.52
CA THR A 118 -2.77 2.92 14.20
C THR A 118 -1.75 3.76 13.41
N PHE A 119 -1.85 5.08 13.52
CA PHE A 119 -0.95 6.02 12.84
C PHE A 119 0.54 5.67 13.05
N TRP A 120 0.95 5.36 14.28
CA TRP A 120 2.34 4.98 14.58
C TRP A 120 2.76 3.66 13.97
N SER A 121 1.85 2.69 13.90
CA SER A 121 2.08 1.41 13.24
C SER A 121 2.24 1.59 11.72
N GLN A 122 1.52 2.54 11.13
CA GLN A 122 1.70 2.94 9.73
C GLN A 122 3.09 3.56 9.50
N MET A 123 3.50 4.52 10.35
CA MET A 123 4.83 5.13 10.26
C MET A 123 5.95 4.11 10.44
N GLY A 124 5.80 3.16 11.38
CA GLY A 124 6.74 2.06 11.57
C GLY A 124 6.90 1.19 10.34
N THR A 125 5.81 0.94 9.60
CA THR A 125 5.84 0.12 8.38
C THR A 125 6.55 0.82 7.23
N ILE A 126 6.32 2.13 7.08
CA ILE A 126 7.04 2.95 6.09
C ILE A 126 8.54 2.91 6.41
N TRP A 127 8.90 3.02 7.69
CA TRP A 127 10.28 2.93 8.14
C TRP A 127 10.89 1.54 7.91
N GLU A 128 10.18 0.47 8.26
CA GLU A 128 10.63 -0.90 7.99
C GLU A 128 10.81 -1.16 6.49
N TRP A 129 9.91 -0.64 5.65
CA TRP A 129 10.06 -0.66 4.19
C TRP A 129 11.24 0.15 3.69
N PHE A 130 11.48 1.32 4.27
CA PHE A 130 12.65 2.13 3.94
C PHE A 130 13.95 1.38 4.28
N VAL A 131 13.99 0.70 5.43
CA VAL A 131 15.12 -0.13 5.85
C VAL A 131 15.24 -1.42 5.04
N SER A 132 14.13 -2.05 4.62
CA SER A 132 14.16 -3.28 3.81
C SER A 132 14.54 -3.05 2.36
N ASN A 133 14.37 -1.85 1.82
CA ASN A 133 15.00 -1.48 0.54
C ASN A 133 16.54 -1.61 0.60
N ILE A 134 17.13 -1.64 1.80
CA ILE A 134 18.56 -1.91 2.04
C ILE A 134 18.81 -3.41 2.34
N ARG A 135 17.79 -4.17 2.77
CA ARG A 135 17.86 -5.61 3.11
C ARG A 135 16.57 -6.32 2.66
N GLN A 136 16.55 -6.80 1.41
CA GLN A 136 15.33 -7.14 0.67
C GLN A 136 14.52 -8.34 1.21
N ASP A 137 15.15 -9.25 1.95
CA ASP A 137 14.55 -10.57 2.23
C ASP A 137 13.65 -10.60 3.49
N GLY A 138 13.80 -9.62 4.38
CA GLY A 138 13.18 -9.68 5.71
C GLY A 138 11.68 -9.36 5.74
N LEU A 139 11.18 -8.58 4.77
CA LEU A 139 9.86 -7.95 4.91
C LEU A 139 8.73 -8.73 4.22
N ALA A 140 9.05 -9.44 3.13
CA ALA A 140 8.09 -10.32 2.47
C ALA A 140 7.66 -11.49 3.38
N ALA A 141 8.63 -12.06 4.11
CA ALA A 141 8.42 -13.20 5.01
C ALA A 141 7.89 -12.80 6.41
N ARG A 142 8.27 -11.62 6.94
CA ARG A 142 7.77 -11.19 8.27
C ARG A 142 6.37 -10.61 8.23
N GLY A 143 6.01 -9.95 7.13
CA GLY A 143 4.70 -9.33 7.01
C GLY A 143 4.50 -8.19 8.01
N HIS A 144 3.24 -7.91 8.34
CA HIS A 144 2.89 -6.98 9.43
C HIS A 144 1.63 -7.41 10.17
N THR A 145 1.45 -6.92 11.40
CA THR A 145 0.30 -7.28 12.23
C THR A 145 -0.77 -6.20 12.31
N ARG A 146 -2.02 -6.63 12.52
CA ARG A 146 -3.20 -5.77 12.73
C ARG A 146 -4.22 -6.43 13.66
N PRO A 147 -4.99 -5.66 14.43
CA PRO A 147 -6.14 -6.23 15.13
C PRO A 147 -7.23 -6.64 14.15
N VAL A 148 -7.89 -7.74 14.44
CA VAL A 148 -9.05 -8.26 13.70
C VAL A 148 -10.15 -8.57 14.69
N HIS A 149 -11.34 -8.07 14.40
CA HIS A 149 -12.54 -8.46 15.12
C HIS A 149 -13.12 -9.71 14.45
N VAL A 150 -13.35 -10.76 15.24
CA VAL A 150 -13.89 -12.03 14.77
C VAL A 150 -15.32 -12.17 15.29
N TYR A 151 -16.25 -12.44 14.37
CA TYR A 151 -17.62 -12.79 14.68
C TYR A 151 -17.91 -14.17 14.09
N ARG A 152 -18.26 -15.12 14.94
CA ARG A 152 -18.68 -16.46 14.52
C ARG A 152 -20.19 -16.52 14.56
N VAL A 153 -20.78 -16.98 13.47
CA VAL A 153 -22.22 -17.19 13.36
C VAL A 153 -22.45 -18.69 13.26
N THR A 154 -23.30 -19.23 14.13
CA THR A 154 -23.66 -20.66 14.14
C THR A 154 -25.16 -20.78 14.28
N GLY A 155 -25.81 -21.41 13.31
CA GLY A 155 -27.27 -21.51 13.23
C GLY A 155 -27.96 -20.15 13.29
N GLY A 156 -27.33 -19.10 12.74
CA GLY A 156 -27.82 -17.72 12.81
C GLY A 156 -27.57 -16.98 14.14
N SER A 157 -27.00 -17.64 15.15
CA SER A 157 -26.62 -16.97 16.40
C SER A 157 -25.22 -16.38 16.30
N TRP A 158 -25.10 -15.08 16.59
CA TRP A 158 -23.84 -14.34 16.53
C TRP A 158 -23.08 -14.41 17.84
N SER A 159 -21.78 -14.71 17.77
CA SER A 159 -20.88 -14.64 18.92
C SER A 159 -20.59 -13.18 19.30
N PRO A 160 -20.22 -12.92 20.57
CA PRO A 160 -19.58 -11.65 20.93
C PRO A 160 -18.32 -11.42 20.11
N ARG A 161 -17.94 -10.15 20.00
CA ARG A 161 -16.70 -9.73 19.34
C ARG A 161 -15.48 -10.32 20.05
N GLU A 162 -14.74 -11.16 19.35
CA GLU A 162 -13.39 -11.56 19.74
C GLU A 162 -12.36 -10.65 19.04
N ILE A 163 -11.28 -10.28 19.72
CA ILE A 163 -10.19 -9.51 19.13
C ILE A 163 -8.96 -10.41 19.03
N VAL A 164 -8.49 -10.64 17.81
CA VAL A 164 -7.26 -11.39 17.54
C VAL A 164 -6.26 -10.50 16.82
N GLU A 165 -4.97 -10.84 16.90
CA GLU A 165 -3.95 -10.22 16.07
C GLU A 165 -3.78 -11.05 14.79
N ALA A 166 -3.98 -10.41 13.63
CA ALA A 166 -3.68 -11.01 12.35
C ALA A 166 -2.30 -10.62 11.85
N ARG A 167 -1.60 -11.57 11.23
CA ARG A 167 -0.33 -11.31 10.54
C ARG A 167 -0.52 -11.46 9.03
N LEU A 168 -0.26 -10.38 8.31
CA LEU A 168 -0.30 -10.37 6.84
C LEU A 168 1.10 -10.69 6.30
N VAL A 169 1.31 -11.94 5.88
CA VAL A 169 2.53 -12.40 5.22
C VAL A 169 2.42 -12.17 3.72
N LEU A 170 3.47 -11.64 3.08
CA LEU A 170 3.44 -11.30 1.65
C LEU A 170 3.87 -12.47 0.77
N ASP A 171 4.78 -13.30 1.27
CA ASP A 171 5.24 -14.53 0.62
C ASP A 171 5.34 -15.62 1.70
N PRO A 172 4.48 -16.66 1.70
CA PRO A 172 3.66 -17.17 0.58
C PRO A 172 2.26 -16.54 0.42
N GLY A 173 2.04 -15.29 0.85
CA GLY A 173 0.75 -14.61 0.61
C GLY A 173 -0.37 -15.12 1.51
N VAL A 174 -0.11 -15.22 2.81
CA VAL A 174 -1.04 -15.77 3.82
C VAL A 174 -1.50 -14.67 4.77
N LEU A 175 -2.77 -14.72 5.16
CA LEU A 175 -3.29 -13.98 6.31
C LEU A 175 -3.47 -14.95 7.47
N GLU A 176 -2.67 -14.78 8.51
CA GLU A 176 -2.74 -15.60 9.72
C GLU A 176 -3.66 -14.95 10.74
N LEU A 177 -4.60 -15.71 11.30
CA LEU A 177 -5.70 -15.25 12.16
C LEU A 177 -5.79 -16.13 13.42
N GLY A 178 -4.67 -16.29 14.13
CA GLY A 178 -4.57 -17.20 15.27
C GLY A 178 -4.60 -18.66 14.83
N GLU A 179 -5.69 -19.38 15.13
CA GLU A 179 -5.86 -20.81 14.81
C GLU A 179 -6.27 -21.08 13.35
N ARG A 180 -6.52 -20.02 12.58
CA ARG A 180 -7.01 -20.09 11.20
C ARG A 180 -6.12 -19.27 10.29
N ASN A 181 -5.92 -19.74 9.07
CA ASN A 181 -5.20 -19.00 8.03
C ASN A 181 -6.09 -18.84 6.80
N ILE A 182 -5.81 -17.80 6.02
CA ILE A 182 -6.39 -17.59 4.69
C ILE A 182 -5.24 -17.52 3.69
N ASP A 183 -5.19 -18.46 2.75
CA ASP A 183 -4.39 -18.30 1.55
C ASP A 183 -5.04 -17.19 0.71
N ARG A 184 -4.31 -16.11 0.48
CA ARG A 184 -4.88 -14.93 -0.17
C ARG A 184 -5.03 -15.13 -1.67
N VAL A 185 -4.23 -16.00 -2.28
CA VAL A 185 -4.27 -16.28 -3.72
C VAL A 185 -5.45 -17.19 -4.03
N THR A 186 -5.54 -18.33 -3.35
CA THR A 186 -6.60 -19.32 -3.59
C THR A 186 -7.89 -19.00 -2.84
N ARG A 187 -7.82 -18.10 -1.85
CA ARG A 187 -8.90 -17.76 -0.90
C ARG A 187 -9.31 -18.94 -0.02
N ALA A 188 -8.49 -19.98 0.05
CA ALA A 188 -8.74 -21.12 0.89
C ALA A 188 -8.65 -20.71 2.36
N TRP A 189 -9.65 -21.10 3.13
CA TRP A 189 -9.68 -20.99 4.58
C TRP A 189 -9.17 -22.30 5.15
N VAL A 190 -8.09 -22.26 5.92
CA VAL A 190 -7.40 -23.47 6.40
C VAL A 190 -7.10 -23.39 7.90
N GLY A 191 -6.94 -24.55 8.53
CA GLY A 191 -6.45 -24.63 9.91
C GLY A 191 -4.97 -24.26 9.99
N ALA A 192 -4.56 -23.53 11.03
CA ALA A 192 -3.18 -23.05 11.15
C ALA A 192 -2.12 -24.18 11.18
N ASP A 193 -2.45 -25.33 11.79
CA ASP A 193 -1.48 -26.42 12.03
C ASP A 193 -1.64 -27.63 11.11
N THR A 194 -2.72 -27.71 10.32
CA THR A 194 -3.12 -28.97 9.68
C THR A 194 -3.18 -28.90 8.16
N ASP A 195 -3.03 -27.71 7.56
CA ASP A 195 -3.34 -27.41 6.15
C ASP A 195 -4.74 -27.92 5.72
N ALA A 196 -5.58 -28.30 6.68
CA ALA A 196 -6.88 -28.88 6.41
C ALA A 196 -7.78 -27.76 5.88
N GLY A 197 -8.26 -27.95 4.65
CA GLY A 197 -9.23 -27.07 4.02
C GLY A 197 -10.51 -27.03 4.84
N LEU A 198 -10.81 -25.86 5.40
CA LEU A 198 -12.04 -25.59 6.13
C LEU A 198 -13.12 -25.07 5.19
N GLY A 199 -12.70 -24.31 4.16
CA GLY A 199 -13.58 -23.76 3.15
C GLY A 199 -12.93 -22.61 2.41
N PHE A 200 -13.69 -21.56 2.14
CA PHE A 200 -13.21 -20.41 1.37
C PHE A 200 -13.71 -19.09 1.92
N CYS A 201 -12.99 -18.03 1.55
CA CYS A 201 -13.28 -16.67 1.97
C CYS A 201 -13.58 -15.72 0.81
N SER A 202 -14.43 -14.73 1.05
CA SER A 202 -14.71 -13.63 0.12
C SER A 202 -14.76 -12.29 0.85
N ARG A 203 -14.49 -11.22 0.12
CA ARG A 203 -14.62 -9.86 0.64
C ARG A 203 -16.08 -9.44 0.58
N LEU A 204 -16.59 -8.85 1.65
CA LEU A 204 -17.87 -8.17 1.65
C LEU A 204 -17.71 -6.64 1.46
N PRO A 205 -18.74 -5.96 0.93
CA PRO A 205 -18.86 -4.51 1.05
C PRO A 205 -18.78 -4.09 2.52
N LEU A 206 -17.91 -3.13 2.82
CA LEU A 206 -17.59 -2.77 4.21
C LEU A 206 -18.83 -2.25 4.95
N TRP A 207 -19.55 -1.30 4.36
CA TRP A 207 -20.66 -0.62 5.03
C TRP A 207 -21.82 -1.56 5.34
N ASP A 208 -22.27 -2.36 4.36
CA ASP A 208 -23.39 -3.29 4.56
C ASP A 208 -23.05 -4.38 5.61
N ALA A 209 -21.80 -4.83 5.63
CA ALA A 209 -21.35 -5.80 6.60
C ALA A 209 -21.23 -5.20 8.02
N LEU A 210 -20.85 -3.92 8.15
CA LEU A 210 -20.88 -3.21 9.44
C LEU A 210 -22.31 -3.05 9.96
N GLU A 211 -23.25 -2.66 9.10
CA GLU A 211 -24.67 -2.57 9.47
C GLU A 211 -25.21 -3.92 9.95
N SER A 212 -24.80 -5.00 9.29
CA SER A 212 -25.17 -6.37 9.69
C SER A 212 -24.58 -6.74 11.04
N ILE A 213 -23.32 -6.39 11.31
CA ILE A 213 -22.67 -6.61 12.61
C ILE A 213 -23.41 -5.81 13.70
N ASP A 214 -23.65 -4.52 13.49
CA ASP A 214 -24.26 -3.64 14.48
C ASP A 214 -25.70 -4.08 14.83
N ALA A 215 -26.43 -4.63 13.86
CA ALA A 215 -27.79 -5.12 14.06
C ALA A 215 -27.88 -6.46 14.83
N ASN A 216 -26.85 -7.32 14.75
CA ASN A 216 -26.94 -8.71 15.18
C ASN A 216 -25.92 -9.13 16.25
N ALA A 217 -24.71 -8.56 16.23
CA ALA A 217 -23.65 -8.97 17.12
C ALA A 217 -23.93 -8.46 18.55
N PRO A 218 -23.89 -9.33 19.58
CA PRO A 218 -24.05 -8.88 20.95
C PRO A 218 -22.87 -7.98 21.34
N GLU A 219 -23.15 -6.93 22.12
CA GLU A 219 -22.09 -6.08 22.66
C GLU A 219 -21.10 -6.93 23.46
N ALA A 220 -19.80 -6.73 23.21
CA ALA A 220 -18.78 -7.31 24.06
C ALA A 220 -18.94 -6.74 25.47
N GLY A 221 -19.21 -7.60 26.45
CA GLY A 221 -19.26 -7.23 27.86
C GLY A 221 -17.99 -6.46 28.23
N ARG A 222 -18.17 -5.23 28.72
CA ARG A 222 -17.08 -4.33 29.14
C ARG A 222 -16.36 -4.85 30.37
#